data_AF-A0ABD3FND7-F1
#
_entry.id   AF-A0ABD3FND7-F1
#
_cell.length_a   1.000
_cell.length_b   1.000
_cell.length_c   1.000
_cell.angle_alpha   90.00
_cell.angle_beta   90.00
_cell.angle_gamma   90.00
#
_symmetry.space_group_name_H-M   'P 1'
#
loop_
_entity.id
_entity.type
_entity.pdbx_description
1 polymer ?
#
loop_
_entity_poly.entity_id
_entity_poly.type
_entity_poly.pdbx_seq_one_letter_code
_entity_poly.pdbx_strand_id
1 'polypeptide(L)'
;MELGKELVLLVWRRSFQNEGPEDDAERAVYQRLLTLVAEHEGDEAELTSILLQDVSAKMQYLDPEWGFVDASNIVSRVDDCIIALQEQPKKQFIDPLSWDMPPHKAVVSIVEAVLLLFDVPLPLQIQDEDTWRACWGLWIVKNIDAHSSGWEWMSHNEPIGLFTKPYALSVANLDRVCELLRTATLLAPFGHRCWHHLPAYACLREWAGACAAYLHMVKHCLPEFEGYDAVQKLVTPPKRTPKENVWFRCETQDGIDYFYNRLYQSITLDRPEDFDGAHVAPKNIPTVIRELIVETLQANVSVRLELEQRGKQKIHAHLLEQDEWVECFDRQTQTKYYYSIRHYKMSSTPPEHGVFESYRESFAYAAVLRLQAAYRRRRLDQKTQVRKAKRGTLPSFAAFAGKGRTKA
;
A
#
# COMPACT_ATOMS: atom_id res chain seq x y z
N MET A 1 -22.32 -34.24 5.40
CA MET A 1 -21.04 -34.54 4.72
C MET A 1 -21.19 -35.61 3.64
N GLU A 2 -21.95 -36.70 3.86
CA GLU A 2 -22.23 -37.71 2.82
C GLU A 2 -23.08 -37.17 1.66
N LEU A 3 -24.16 -36.43 1.97
CA LEU A 3 -25.05 -35.82 0.96
C LEU A 3 -24.31 -34.91 -0.04
N GLY A 4 -23.32 -34.14 0.44
CA GLY A 4 -22.53 -33.25 -0.41
C GLY A 4 -21.60 -34.01 -1.38
N LYS A 5 -21.10 -35.19 -0.98
CA LYS A 5 -20.29 -36.04 -1.85
C LYS A 5 -21.13 -36.71 -2.92
N GLU A 6 -22.34 -37.14 -2.59
CA GLU A 6 -23.30 -37.71 -3.55
C GLU A 6 -23.68 -36.67 -4.62
N LEU A 7 -23.90 -35.42 -4.22
CA LEU A 7 -24.20 -34.32 -5.13
C LEU A 7 -23.05 -34.05 -6.10
N VAL A 8 -21.81 -33.96 -5.58
CA VAL A 8 -20.61 -33.78 -6.42
C VAL A 8 -20.46 -34.93 -7.40
N LEU A 9 -20.69 -36.16 -6.98
CA LEU A 9 -20.62 -37.34 -7.84
C LEU A 9 -21.71 -37.34 -8.93
N LEU A 10 -22.91 -36.85 -8.63
CA LEU A 10 -23.98 -36.68 -9.61
C LEU A 10 -23.62 -35.63 -10.66
N VAL A 11 -23.11 -34.47 -10.23
CA VAL A 11 -22.62 -33.42 -11.14
C VAL A 11 -21.44 -33.93 -11.98
N TRP A 12 -20.53 -34.68 -11.36
CA TRP A 12 -19.37 -35.27 -12.03
C TRP A 12 -19.78 -36.21 -13.17
N ARG A 13 -20.63 -37.21 -12.88
CA ARG A 13 -21.14 -38.14 -13.88
C ARG A 13 -21.87 -37.43 -15.01
N ARG A 14 -22.60 -36.35 -14.69
CA ARG A 14 -23.32 -35.55 -15.69
C ARG A 14 -22.37 -34.82 -16.64
N SER A 15 -21.23 -34.35 -16.15
CA SER A 15 -20.28 -33.55 -16.94
C SER A 15 -19.25 -34.40 -17.69
N PHE A 16 -18.71 -35.46 -17.06
CA PHE A 16 -17.59 -36.25 -17.58
C PHE A 16 -17.98 -37.65 -18.06
N GLN A 17 -19.20 -38.11 -17.76
CA GLN A 17 -19.70 -39.46 -18.13
C GLN A 17 -18.83 -40.62 -17.60
N ASN A 18 -18.01 -40.38 -16.57
CA ASN A 18 -17.21 -41.37 -15.88
C ASN A 18 -17.53 -41.42 -14.36
N GLU A 19 -17.00 -42.43 -13.68
CA GLU A 19 -17.31 -42.72 -12.26
C GLU A 19 -16.42 -41.94 -11.27
N GLY A 20 -15.41 -41.24 -11.76
CA GLY A 20 -14.49 -40.46 -10.95
C GLY A 20 -13.33 -39.91 -11.79
N PRO A 21 -12.45 -39.09 -11.17
CA PRO A 21 -11.34 -38.47 -11.86
C PRO A 21 -10.28 -39.49 -12.31
N GLU A 22 -9.90 -39.43 -13.58
CA GLU A 22 -8.96 -40.35 -14.22
C GLU A 22 -7.52 -39.84 -14.19
N ASP A 23 -7.32 -38.53 -14.20
CA ASP A 23 -6.01 -37.88 -14.15
C ASP A 23 -5.89 -36.86 -12.99
N ASP A 24 -4.75 -36.18 -12.92
CA ASP A 24 -4.47 -35.20 -11.86
C ASP A 24 -5.28 -33.90 -12.04
N ALA A 25 -5.60 -33.52 -13.29
CA ALA A 25 -6.36 -32.32 -13.61
C ALA A 25 -7.85 -32.48 -13.24
N GLU A 26 -8.45 -33.62 -13.61
CA GLU A 26 -9.78 -34.03 -13.18
C GLU A 26 -9.86 -34.15 -11.65
N ARG A 27 -8.82 -34.69 -11.01
CA ARG A 27 -8.78 -34.80 -9.54
C ARG A 27 -8.78 -33.42 -8.87
N ALA A 28 -8.07 -32.45 -9.44
CA ALA A 28 -8.07 -31.07 -8.94
C ALA A 28 -9.47 -30.43 -9.06
N VAL A 29 -10.16 -30.64 -10.18
CA VAL A 29 -11.55 -30.16 -10.35
C VAL A 29 -12.50 -30.86 -9.37
N TYR A 30 -12.41 -32.18 -9.21
CA TYR A 30 -13.24 -32.93 -8.26
C TYR A 30 -13.04 -32.43 -6.82
N GLN A 31 -11.80 -32.19 -6.41
CA GLN A 31 -11.49 -31.60 -5.09
C GLN A 31 -12.06 -30.19 -4.93
N ARG A 32 -11.98 -29.35 -5.97
CA ARG A 32 -12.58 -28.01 -5.96
C ARG A 32 -14.09 -28.06 -5.73
N LEU A 33 -14.80 -28.99 -6.36
CA LEU A 33 -16.23 -29.17 -6.18
C LEU A 33 -16.57 -29.57 -4.74
N LEU A 34 -15.81 -30.49 -4.14
CA LEU A 34 -15.99 -30.87 -2.74
C LEU A 34 -15.82 -29.68 -1.80
N THR A 35 -14.82 -28.83 -2.06
CA THR A 35 -14.58 -27.61 -1.28
C THR A 35 -15.73 -26.62 -1.45
N LEU A 36 -16.23 -26.42 -2.67
CA LEU A 36 -17.35 -25.51 -2.95
C LEU A 36 -18.63 -25.92 -2.21
N VAL A 37 -18.94 -27.22 -2.15
CA VAL A 37 -20.08 -27.73 -1.35
C VAL A 37 -19.87 -27.51 0.15
N ALA A 38 -18.62 -27.57 0.63
CA ALA A 38 -18.32 -27.31 2.04
C ALA A 38 -18.41 -25.81 2.40
N GLU A 39 -18.16 -24.93 1.44
CA GLU A 39 -18.17 -23.46 1.61
C GLU A 39 -19.58 -22.86 1.51
N HIS A 40 -20.52 -23.51 0.82
CA HIS A 40 -21.86 -22.99 0.57
C HIS A 40 -22.92 -23.76 1.35
N GLU A 41 -23.70 -23.05 2.17
CA GLU A 41 -24.93 -23.57 2.77
C GLU A 41 -26.11 -23.18 1.88
N GLY A 42 -26.74 -24.15 1.23
CA GLY A 42 -27.85 -23.92 0.30
C GLY A 42 -28.68 -25.19 0.06
N ASP A 43 -29.82 -25.05 -0.62
CA ASP A 43 -30.62 -26.19 -1.04
C ASP A 43 -29.89 -26.98 -2.16
N GLU A 44 -30.26 -28.24 -2.34
CA GLU A 44 -29.65 -29.16 -3.30
C GLU A 44 -29.66 -28.59 -4.72
N ALA A 45 -30.74 -27.91 -5.12
CA ALA A 45 -30.88 -27.30 -6.43
C ALA A 45 -29.91 -26.12 -6.65
N GLU A 46 -29.72 -25.27 -5.62
CA GLU A 46 -28.80 -24.13 -5.67
C GLU A 46 -27.34 -24.60 -5.73
N LEU A 47 -26.99 -25.57 -4.87
CA LEU A 47 -25.68 -26.20 -4.87
C LEU A 47 -25.39 -26.89 -6.20
N THR A 48 -26.37 -27.62 -6.77
CA THR A 48 -26.22 -28.25 -8.09
C THR A 48 -25.93 -27.22 -9.17
N SER A 49 -26.61 -26.07 -9.14
CA SER A 49 -26.38 -24.99 -10.11
C SER A 49 -24.97 -24.42 -9.99
N ILE A 50 -24.51 -24.13 -8.77
CA ILE A 50 -23.15 -23.62 -8.51
C ILE A 50 -22.09 -24.61 -8.99
N LEU A 51 -22.25 -25.90 -8.68
CA LEU A 51 -21.32 -26.93 -9.10
C LEU A 51 -21.26 -27.10 -10.61
N LEU A 52 -22.42 -27.12 -11.29
CA LEU A 52 -22.46 -27.23 -12.75
C LEU A 52 -21.80 -26.02 -13.43
N GLN A 53 -22.02 -24.81 -12.89
CA GLN A 53 -21.37 -23.59 -13.37
C GLN A 53 -19.85 -23.66 -13.18
N ASP A 54 -19.38 -24.09 -12.01
CA ASP A 54 -17.94 -24.17 -11.72
C ASP A 54 -17.23 -25.23 -12.55
N VAL A 55 -17.87 -26.40 -12.79
CA VAL A 55 -17.37 -27.42 -13.72
C VAL A 55 -17.31 -26.87 -15.13
N SER A 56 -18.42 -26.30 -15.62
CA SER A 56 -18.51 -25.81 -16.99
C SER A 56 -17.47 -24.73 -17.30
N ALA A 57 -17.16 -23.87 -16.32
CA ALA A 57 -16.10 -22.86 -16.44
C ALA A 57 -14.69 -23.46 -16.57
N LYS A 58 -14.46 -24.69 -16.11
CA LYS A 58 -13.14 -25.35 -16.14
C LYS A 58 -12.98 -26.37 -17.26
N MET A 59 -14.08 -26.91 -17.79
CA MET A 59 -14.06 -27.97 -18.79
C MET A 59 -13.16 -27.67 -19.99
N GLN A 60 -13.16 -26.44 -20.50
CA GLN A 60 -12.34 -26.08 -21.65
C GLN A 60 -10.82 -26.18 -21.40
N TYR A 61 -10.38 -26.10 -20.14
CA TYR A 61 -8.96 -26.15 -19.77
C TYR A 61 -8.49 -27.57 -19.44
N LEU A 62 -9.43 -28.53 -19.37
CA LEU A 62 -9.13 -29.96 -19.23
C LEU A 62 -8.85 -30.62 -20.58
N ASP A 63 -9.15 -29.95 -21.69
CA ASP A 63 -8.86 -30.45 -23.02
C ASP A 63 -7.33 -30.61 -23.21
N PRO A 64 -6.82 -31.81 -23.52
CA PRO A 64 -5.39 -32.01 -23.78
C PRO A 64 -4.86 -31.20 -24.97
N GLU A 65 -5.73 -30.77 -25.88
CA GLU A 65 -5.36 -29.89 -26.99
C GLU A 65 -5.22 -28.43 -26.56
N TRP A 66 -5.84 -28.05 -25.43
CA TRP A 66 -5.75 -26.69 -24.91
C TRP A 66 -4.37 -26.44 -24.28
N GLY A 67 -3.67 -25.42 -24.77
CA GLY A 67 -2.32 -25.16 -24.27
C GLY A 67 -1.82 -23.74 -24.52
N PHE A 68 -0.50 -23.63 -24.73
CA PHE A 68 0.16 -22.34 -24.89
C PHE A 68 -0.41 -21.52 -26.05
N VAL A 69 -0.77 -22.17 -27.16
CA VAL A 69 -1.28 -21.49 -28.36
C VAL A 69 -2.62 -20.83 -28.07
N ASP A 70 -3.55 -21.55 -27.41
CA ASP A 70 -4.87 -21.02 -27.05
C ASP A 70 -4.77 -19.88 -26.03
N ALA A 71 -3.95 -20.07 -25.00
CA ALA A 71 -3.67 -19.02 -24.03
C ALA A 71 -3.05 -17.77 -24.69
N SER A 72 -2.10 -17.97 -25.62
CA SER A 72 -1.49 -16.88 -26.39
C SER A 72 -2.50 -16.19 -27.30
N ASN A 73 -3.46 -16.92 -27.88
CA ASN A 73 -4.51 -16.35 -28.72
C ASN A 73 -5.47 -15.47 -27.90
N ILE A 74 -5.79 -15.86 -26.67
CA ILE A 74 -6.60 -15.04 -25.76
C ILE A 74 -5.87 -13.74 -25.43
N VAL A 75 -4.58 -13.81 -25.09
CA VAL A 75 -3.77 -12.63 -24.75
C VAL A 75 -3.56 -11.73 -25.97
N SER A 76 -3.21 -12.29 -27.13
CA SER A 76 -3.04 -11.50 -28.36
C SER A 76 -4.34 -10.83 -28.80
N ARG A 77 -5.49 -11.47 -28.58
CA ARG A 77 -6.79 -10.85 -28.86
C ARG A 77 -7.05 -9.62 -27.99
N VAL A 78 -6.62 -9.64 -26.73
CA VAL A 78 -6.68 -8.45 -25.86
C VAL A 78 -5.79 -7.35 -26.42
N ASP A 79 -4.55 -7.68 -26.80
CA ASP A 79 -3.62 -6.72 -27.39
C ASP A 79 -4.16 -6.10 -28.69
N ASP A 80 -4.73 -6.91 -29.58
CA ASP A 80 -5.39 -6.44 -30.81
C ASP A 80 -6.55 -5.48 -30.50
N CYS A 81 -7.38 -5.80 -29.49
CA CYS A 81 -8.49 -4.94 -29.10
C CYS A 81 -8.00 -3.63 -28.47
N ILE A 82 -6.89 -3.67 -27.73
CA ILE A 82 -6.24 -2.48 -27.19
C ILE A 82 -5.77 -1.58 -28.34
N ILE A 83 -5.10 -2.14 -29.35
CA ILE A 83 -4.66 -1.39 -30.54
C ILE A 83 -5.86 -0.77 -31.25
N ALA A 84 -6.92 -1.55 -31.51
CA ALA A 84 -8.11 -1.07 -32.20
C ALA A 84 -8.83 0.07 -31.43
N LEU A 85 -8.87 0.00 -30.09
CA LEU A 85 -9.40 1.08 -29.25
C LEU A 85 -8.56 2.36 -29.33
N GLN A 86 -7.23 2.21 -29.42
CA GLN A 86 -6.30 3.35 -29.50
C GLN A 86 -6.41 4.10 -30.84
N GLU A 87 -6.74 3.40 -31.92
CA GLU A 87 -6.99 4.03 -33.22
C GLU A 87 -8.25 4.90 -33.22
N GLN A 88 -9.14 4.72 -32.25
CA GLN A 88 -10.36 5.52 -32.15
C GLN A 88 -10.04 6.91 -31.56
N PRO A 89 -10.49 8.01 -32.19
CA PRO A 89 -10.28 9.34 -31.65
C PRO A 89 -11.09 9.56 -30.38
N LYS A 90 -10.48 10.23 -29.39
CA LYS A 90 -11.10 10.61 -28.10
C LYS A 90 -12.52 11.20 -28.23
N LYS A 91 -12.77 12.02 -29.26
CA LYS A 91 -14.09 12.61 -29.55
C LYS A 91 -15.20 11.57 -29.72
N GLN A 92 -14.90 10.40 -30.27
CA GLN A 92 -15.91 9.33 -30.44
C GLN A 92 -16.37 8.71 -29.12
N PHE A 93 -15.66 8.91 -28.01
CA PHE A 93 -16.11 8.52 -26.68
C PHE A 93 -16.91 9.64 -26.00
N ILE A 94 -16.50 10.90 -26.22
CA ILE A 94 -17.05 12.08 -25.52
C ILE A 94 -18.32 12.60 -26.20
N ASP A 95 -18.32 12.76 -27.52
CA ASP A 95 -19.44 13.36 -28.26
C ASP A 95 -20.78 12.64 -27.96
N PRO A 96 -20.84 11.30 -27.86
CA PRO A 96 -22.08 10.59 -27.51
C PRO A 96 -22.65 10.89 -26.12
N LEU A 97 -21.83 11.41 -25.17
CA LEU A 97 -22.32 11.81 -23.85
C LEU A 97 -23.20 13.05 -23.89
N SER A 98 -23.05 13.87 -24.95
CA SER A 98 -23.84 15.09 -25.17
C SER A 98 -25.20 14.85 -25.82
N TRP A 99 -25.52 13.60 -26.19
CA TRP A 99 -26.77 13.28 -26.87
C TRP A 99 -27.98 13.38 -25.93
N ASP A 100 -29.10 13.87 -26.48
CA ASP A 100 -30.34 14.10 -25.74
C ASP A 100 -30.97 12.81 -25.21
N MET A 101 -30.70 11.67 -25.85
CA MET A 101 -31.19 10.34 -25.47
C MET A 101 -30.02 9.39 -25.19
N PRO A 102 -30.16 8.46 -24.22
CA PRO A 102 -29.17 7.42 -24.01
C PRO A 102 -29.04 6.53 -25.24
N PRO A 103 -27.87 5.91 -25.46
CA PRO A 103 -27.66 4.99 -26.55
C PRO A 103 -28.47 3.70 -26.35
N HIS A 104 -28.49 2.87 -27.39
CA HIS A 104 -29.15 1.57 -27.35
C HIS A 104 -28.73 0.74 -26.13
N LYS A 105 -29.66 0.01 -25.50
CA LYS A 105 -29.43 -0.78 -24.27
C LYS A 105 -28.21 -1.70 -24.35
N ALA A 106 -27.95 -2.30 -25.51
CA ALA A 106 -26.76 -3.11 -25.71
C ALA A 106 -25.45 -2.35 -25.45
N VAL A 107 -25.37 -1.06 -25.83
CA VAL A 107 -24.20 -0.20 -25.57
C VAL A 107 -24.07 0.08 -24.08
N VAL A 108 -25.19 0.37 -23.40
CA VAL A 108 -25.22 0.61 -21.96
C VAL A 108 -24.75 -0.63 -21.19
N SER A 109 -25.18 -1.84 -21.59
CA SER A 109 -24.71 -3.09 -21.00
C SER A 109 -23.21 -3.31 -21.16
N ILE A 110 -22.61 -2.90 -22.29
CA ILE A 110 -21.15 -2.94 -22.48
C ILE A 110 -20.44 -1.94 -21.56
N VAL A 111 -20.98 -0.74 -21.43
CA VAL A 111 -20.44 0.27 -20.51
C VAL A 111 -20.50 -0.21 -19.06
N GLU A 112 -21.62 -0.80 -18.63
CA GLU A 112 -21.76 -1.41 -17.31
C GLU A 112 -20.70 -2.51 -17.10
N ALA A 113 -20.51 -3.38 -18.09
CA ALA A 113 -19.49 -4.43 -18.05
C ALA A 113 -18.07 -3.85 -17.89
N VAL A 114 -17.74 -2.79 -18.63
CA VAL A 114 -16.43 -2.11 -18.53
C VAL A 114 -16.23 -1.50 -17.15
N LEU A 115 -17.24 -0.80 -16.62
CA LEU A 115 -17.17 -0.23 -15.27
C LEU A 115 -16.93 -1.30 -14.20
N LEU A 116 -17.59 -2.46 -14.32
CA LEU A 116 -17.40 -3.60 -13.43
C LEU A 116 -16.02 -4.26 -13.57
N LEU A 117 -15.45 -4.31 -14.79
CA LEU A 117 -14.07 -4.77 -15.01
C LEU A 117 -13.05 -3.88 -14.29
N PHE A 118 -13.33 -2.59 -14.13
CA PHE A 118 -12.53 -1.63 -13.35
C PHE A 118 -12.94 -1.52 -11.88
N ASP A 119 -13.78 -2.43 -11.39
CA ASP A 119 -14.27 -2.46 -10.00
C ASP A 119 -14.95 -1.15 -9.56
N VAL A 120 -15.61 -0.46 -10.48
CA VAL A 120 -16.38 0.75 -10.15
C VAL A 120 -17.65 0.32 -9.44
N PRO A 121 -17.93 0.84 -8.23
CA PRO A 121 -19.12 0.46 -7.47
C PRO A 121 -20.37 0.98 -8.19
N LEU A 122 -21.22 0.06 -8.66
CA LEU A 122 -22.49 0.36 -9.29
C LEU A 122 -23.66 -0.04 -8.39
N PRO A 123 -24.73 0.78 -8.31
CA PRO A 123 -25.97 0.37 -7.65
C PRO A 123 -26.62 -0.84 -8.35
N LEU A 124 -27.18 -1.77 -7.57
CA LEU A 124 -27.80 -3.01 -8.07
C LEU A 124 -28.98 -2.81 -9.05
N GLN A 125 -29.63 -1.64 -9.01
CA GLN A 125 -30.77 -1.29 -9.87
C GLN A 125 -30.59 0.13 -10.42
N ILE A 126 -29.50 0.35 -11.12
CA ILE A 126 -29.25 1.62 -11.81
C ILE A 126 -30.04 1.67 -13.13
N GLN A 127 -30.62 2.83 -13.44
CA GLN A 127 -31.30 3.03 -14.72
C GLN A 127 -30.27 3.25 -15.84
N ASP A 128 -30.61 2.84 -17.07
CA ASP A 128 -29.73 2.97 -18.23
C ASP A 128 -29.24 4.43 -18.45
N GLU A 129 -30.10 5.42 -18.18
CA GLU A 129 -29.73 6.84 -18.25
C GLU A 129 -28.70 7.24 -17.20
N ASP A 130 -28.85 6.79 -15.96
CA ASP A 130 -27.93 7.09 -14.86
C ASP A 130 -26.58 6.40 -15.08
N THR A 131 -26.59 5.15 -15.56
CA THR A 131 -25.37 4.44 -15.96
C THR A 131 -24.61 5.21 -17.02
N TRP A 132 -25.31 5.72 -18.04
CA TRP A 132 -24.71 6.44 -19.16
C TRP A 132 -24.22 7.85 -18.79
N ARG A 133 -25.07 8.66 -18.17
CA ARG A 133 -24.77 10.08 -17.91
C ARG A 133 -23.97 10.30 -16.64
N ALA A 134 -24.33 9.61 -15.55
CA ALA A 134 -23.69 9.83 -14.26
C ALA A 134 -22.45 8.96 -14.11
N CYS A 135 -22.58 7.63 -14.20
CA CYS A 135 -21.44 6.74 -13.94
C CYS A 135 -20.41 6.79 -15.06
N TRP A 136 -20.84 6.51 -16.30
CA TRP A 136 -19.95 6.47 -17.44
C TRP A 136 -19.45 7.86 -17.82
N GLY A 137 -20.32 8.86 -17.87
CA GLY A 137 -19.91 10.25 -18.12
C GLY A 137 -18.81 10.74 -17.17
N LEU A 138 -18.97 10.55 -15.86
CA LEU A 138 -17.95 10.92 -14.88
C LEU A 138 -16.66 10.09 -15.04
N TRP A 139 -16.79 8.79 -15.30
CA TRP A 139 -15.65 7.91 -15.50
C TRP A 139 -14.85 8.31 -16.74
N ILE A 140 -15.51 8.66 -17.85
CA ILE A 140 -14.88 9.15 -19.08
C ILE A 140 -14.22 10.49 -18.85
N VAL A 141 -14.87 11.44 -18.17
CA VAL A 141 -14.25 12.73 -17.87
C VAL A 141 -12.98 12.55 -17.02
N LYS A 142 -13.05 11.71 -15.99
CA LYS A 142 -11.92 11.46 -15.08
C LYS A 142 -10.75 10.74 -15.76
N ASN A 143 -11.02 9.74 -16.60
CA ASN A 143 -9.99 8.81 -17.09
C ASN A 143 -9.63 8.99 -18.58
N ILE A 144 -10.44 9.70 -19.36
CA ILE A 144 -10.18 10.00 -20.77
C ILE A 144 -10.07 11.51 -21.00
N ASP A 145 -10.96 12.31 -20.39
CA ASP A 145 -10.98 13.75 -20.67
C ASP A 145 -9.85 14.54 -19.99
N ALA A 146 -9.65 14.29 -18.69
CA ALA A 146 -8.66 14.97 -17.85
C ALA A 146 -7.20 14.70 -18.25
N HIS A 147 -6.93 13.71 -19.10
CA HIS A 147 -5.57 13.37 -19.53
C HIS A 147 -5.30 13.91 -20.95
N SER A 148 -4.40 14.88 -21.05
CA SER A 148 -3.87 15.37 -22.33
C SER A 148 -2.95 14.37 -23.02
N SER A 149 -2.39 13.40 -22.28
CA SER A 149 -1.45 12.37 -22.75
C SER A 149 -1.93 10.93 -22.57
N GLY A 150 -3.07 10.71 -21.92
CA GLY A 150 -3.57 9.36 -21.55
C GLY A 150 -4.17 8.56 -22.71
N TRP A 151 -4.37 9.22 -23.86
CA TRP A 151 -4.92 8.63 -25.08
C TRP A 151 -3.85 8.35 -26.16
N GLU A 152 -2.70 9.03 -26.09
CA GLU A 152 -1.68 9.02 -27.14
C GLU A 152 -0.51 8.10 -26.78
N TRP A 153 -0.70 6.82 -27.03
CA TRP A 153 0.25 5.80 -26.64
C TRP A 153 1.47 5.67 -27.59
N MET A 154 1.36 6.15 -28.83
CA MET A 154 2.41 6.07 -29.86
C MET A 154 3.71 6.84 -29.55
N SER A 155 3.75 7.61 -28.45
CA SER A 155 4.94 8.35 -28.02
C SER A 155 5.76 7.65 -26.92
N HIS A 156 5.26 6.55 -26.34
CA HIS A 156 5.88 5.89 -25.17
C HIS A 156 6.04 4.37 -25.38
N ASN A 157 7.15 3.79 -24.95
CA ASN A 157 7.46 2.35 -25.08
C ASN A 157 6.79 1.46 -24.01
N GLU A 158 5.91 1.99 -23.14
CA GLU A 158 5.32 1.29 -21.98
C GLU A 158 3.80 1.49 -21.84
N PRO A 159 3.02 0.40 -21.61
CA PRO A 159 1.65 0.28 -21.10
C PRO A 159 0.81 1.41 -20.50
N ILE A 160 0.91 2.70 -20.83
CA ILE A 160 0.41 3.80 -19.97
C ILE A 160 -1.09 4.14 -20.20
N GLY A 161 -1.79 3.49 -21.15
CA GLY A 161 -3.20 3.76 -21.44
C GLY A 161 -4.20 3.12 -20.45
N LEU A 162 -5.40 3.70 -20.36
CA LEU A 162 -6.49 3.24 -19.49
C LEU A 162 -6.88 1.77 -19.71
N PHE A 163 -6.87 1.33 -20.97
CA PHE A 163 -7.29 -0.01 -21.38
C PHE A 163 -6.11 -0.99 -21.57
N THR A 164 -4.87 -0.55 -21.35
CA THR A 164 -3.66 -1.28 -21.78
C THR A 164 -3.14 -2.28 -20.73
N LYS A 165 -3.87 -2.48 -19.62
CA LYS A 165 -3.44 -3.31 -18.49
C LYS A 165 -4.53 -4.31 -18.10
N PRO A 166 -4.69 -5.42 -18.84
CA PRO A 166 -5.69 -6.44 -18.49
C PRO A 166 -5.45 -7.07 -17.11
N TYR A 167 -4.20 -7.12 -16.65
CA TYR A 167 -3.82 -7.61 -15.31
C TYR A 167 -4.28 -6.71 -14.15
N ALA A 168 -4.71 -5.47 -14.42
CA ALA A 168 -5.24 -4.57 -13.40
C ALA A 168 -6.78 -4.68 -13.25
N LEU A 169 -7.42 -5.52 -14.06
CA LEU A 169 -8.88 -5.69 -14.05
C LEU A 169 -9.33 -6.63 -12.95
N SER A 170 -10.53 -6.39 -12.43
CA SER A 170 -11.12 -7.14 -11.33
C SER A 170 -11.84 -8.40 -11.82
N VAL A 171 -11.56 -9.50 -11.14
CA VAL A 171 -12.23 -10.80 -11.35
C VAL A 171 -13.53 -10.91 -10.54
N ALA A 172 -13.77 -9.99 -9.59
CA ALA A 172 -14.88 -10.07 -8.63
C ALA A 172 -16.25 -10.09 -9.31
N ASN A 173 -16.41 -9.33 -10.39
CA ASN A 173 -17.68 -9.16 -11.09
C ASN A 173 -17.76 -9.96 -12.40
N LEU A 174 -16.86 -10.93 -12.62
CA LEU A 174 -16.71 -11.61 -13.91
C LEU A 174 -18.00 -12.28 -14.41
N ASP A 175 -18.74 -12.97 -13.52
CA ASP A 175 -19.99 -13.65 -13.88
C ASP A 175 -21.03 -12.63 -14.41
N ARG A 176 -21.16 -11.50 -13.72
CA ARG A 176 -22.04 -10.40 -14.14
C ARG A 176 -21.60 -9.77 -15.46
N VAL A 177 -20.29 -9.59 -15.65
CA VAL A 177 -19.72 -9.08 -16.91
C VAL A 177 -20.06 -10.01 -18.07
N CYS A 178 -19.92 -11.32 -17.90
CA CYS A 178 -20.29 -12.33 -18.91
C CYS A 178 -21.79 -12.28 -19.25
N GLU A 179 -22.67 -12.11 -18.25
CA GLU A 179 -24.10 -11.93 -18.49
C GLU A 179 -24.43 -10.69 -19.31
N LEU A 180 -23.79 -9.56 -19.00
CA LEU A 180 -23.97 -8.29 -19.70
C LEU A 180 -23.48 -8.38 -21.15
N LEU A 181 -22.33 -9.02 -21.39
CA LEU A 181 -21.80 -9.26 -22.73
C LEU A 181 -22.73 -10.15 -23.57
N ARG A 182 -23.27 -11.21 -22.97
CA ARG A 182 -24.27 -12.08 -23.63
C ARG A 182 -25.55 -11.30 -23.94
N THR A 183 -26.02 -10.49 -23.00
CA THR A 183 -27.22 -9.64 -23.19
C THR A 183 -27.01 -8.65 -24.31
N ALA A 184 -25.86 -7.96 -24.35
CA ALA A 184 -25.52 -7.02 -25.41
C ALA A 184 -25.48 -7.70 -26.78
N THR A 185 -24.94 -8.92 -26.86
CA THR A 185 -24.85 -9.71 -28.11
C THR A 185 -26.23 -10.13 -28.62
N LEU A 186 -27.13 -10.53 -27.72
CA LEU A 186 -28.52 -10.88 -28.04
C LEU A 186 -29.33 -9.66 -28.50
N LEU A 187 -29.13 -8.51 -27.85
CA LEU A 187 -29.85 -7.28 -28.18
C LEU A 187 -29.33 -6.60 -29.45
N ALA A 188 -28.02 -6.70 -29.72
CA ALA A 188 -27.39 -6.05 -30.88
C ALA A 188 -26.19 -6.87 -31.40
N PRO A 189 -26.40 -7.78 -32.37
CA PRO A 189 -25.32 -8.57 -32.97
C PRO A 189 -24.32 -7.71 -33.76
N PHE A 190 -23.22 -8.32 -34.23
CA PHE A 190 -22.07 -7.65 -34.89
C PHE A 190 -22.42 -6.68 -36.03
N GLY A 191 -23.53 -6.87 -36.73
CA GLY A 191 -24.00 -5.99 -37.82
C GLY A 191 -25.04 -4.95 -37.41
N HIS A 192 -25.39 -4.84 -36.14
CA HIS A 192 -26.47 -3.93 -35.71
C HIS A 192 -26.07 -2.45 -35.90
N ARG A 193 -27.04 -1.61 -36.27
CA ARG A 193 -26.81 -0.21 -36.61
C ARG A 193 -26.24 0.61 -35.45
N CYS A 194 -26.56 0.26 -34.20
CA CYS A 194 -26.04 0.99 -33.03
C CYS A 194 -24.51 1.01 -32.97
N TRP A 195 -23.86 -0.07 -33.40
CA TRP A 195 -22.39 -0.17 -33.43
C TRP A 195 -21.77 0.66 -34.54
N HIS A 196 -22.47 0.83 -35.66
CA HIS A 196 -22.02 1.66 -36.78
C HIS A 196 -22.02 3.15 -36.41
N HIS A 197 -22.98 3.58 -35.59
CA HIS A 197 -23.07 4.95 -35.11
C HIS A 197 -22.11 5.25 -33.93
N LEU A 198 -21.60 4.21 -33.29
CA LEU A 198 -20.72 4.30 -32.12
C LEU A 198 -19.50 3.35 -32.30
N PRO A 199 -18.61 3.63 -33.27
CA PRO A 199 -17.48 2.76 -33.61
C PRO A 199 -16.52 2.53 -32.42
N ALA A 200 -16.23 3.58 -31.64
CA ALA A 200 -15.50 3.49 -30.38
C ALA A 200 -16.08 2.47 -29.39
N TYR A 201 -17.40 2.43 -29.27
CA TYR A 201 -18.10 1.51 -28.37
C TYR A 201 -18.22 0.09 -28.95
N ALA A 202 -18.17 -0.05 -30.27
CA ALA A 202 -18.00 -1.34 -30.91
C ALA A 202 -16.63 -1.95 -30.59
N CYS A 203 -15.55 -1.16 -30.68
CA CYS A 203 -14.22 -1.57 -30.23
C CYS A 203 -14.20 -1.89 -28.73
N LEU A 204 -14.91 -1.11 -27.91
CA LEU A 204 -15.01 -1.34 -26.47
C LEU A 204 -15.73 -2.64 -26.13
N ARG A 205 -16.74 -3.03 -26.92
CA ARG A 205 -17.41 -4.33 -26.81
C ARG A 205 -16.42 -5.48 -27.06
N GLU A 206 -15.65 -5.40 -28.14
CA GLU A 206 -14.64 -6.41 -28.47
C GLU A 206 -13.59 -6.54 -27.37
N TRP A 207 -13.11 -5.39 -26.88
CA TRP A 207 -12.16 -5.33 -25.78
C TRP A 207 -12.72 -5.94 -24.49
N ALA A 208 -13.94 -5.57 -24.08
CA ALA A 208 -14.57 -6.12 -22.89
C ALA A 208 -14.78 -7.63 -23.00
N GLY A 209 -15.14 -8.13 -24.19
CA GLY A 209 -15.21 -9.57 -24.47
C GLY A 209 -13.86 -10.27 -24.36
N ALA A 210 -12.81 -9.69 -24.93
CA ALA A 210 -11.45 -10.22 -24.83
C ALA A 210 -10.93 -10.22 -23.38
N CYS A 211 -11.18 -9.14 -22.63
CA CYS A 211 -10.83 -9.05 -21.21
C CYS A 211 -11.60 -10.06 -20.36
N ALA A 212 -12.89 -10.30 -20.63
CA ALA A 212 -13.65 -11.33 -19.93
C ALA A 212 -13.07 -12.73 -20.20
N ALA A 213 -12.70 -13.04 -21.44
CA ALA A 213 -12.03 -14.31 -21.77
C ALA A 213 -10.66 -14.45 -21.08
N TYR A 214 -9.87 -13.36 -21.04
CA TYR A 214 -8.60 -13.30 -20.32
C TYR A 214 -8.77 -13.54 -18.82
N LEU A 215 -9.69 -12.83 -18.17
CA LEU A 215 -9.93 -12.99 -16.73
C LEU A 215 -10.55 -14.35 -16.40
N HIS A 216 -11.38 -14.91 -17.28
CA HIS A 216 -11.90 -16.26 -17.16
C HIS A 216 -10.76 -17.28 -17.17
N MET A 217 -9.79 -17.14 -18.08
CA MET A 217 -8.58 -17.97 -18.10
C MET A 217 -7.77 -17.82 -16.82
N VAL A 218 -7.52 -16.59 -16.38
CA VAL A 218 -6.77 -16.32 -15.13
C VAL A 218 -7.47 -16.89 -13.89
N LYS A 219 -8.81 -16.83 -13.82
CA LYS A 219 -9.61 -17.29 -12.68
C LYS A 219 -9.74 -18.81 -12.61
N HIS A 220 -9.90 -19.46 -13.76
CA HIS A 220 -10.37 -20.85 -13.82
C HIS A 220 -9.31 -21.87 -14.25
N CYS A 221 -8.19 -21.44 -14.82
CA CYS A 221 -7.06 -22.33 -15.11
C CYS A 221 -6.36 -22.75 -13.80
N LEU A 222 -6.33 -24.04 -13.50
CA LEU A 222 -5.75 -24.60 -12.27
C LEU A 222 -4.28 -24.99 -12.47
N PRO A 223 -3.45 -25.01 -11.40
CA PRO A 223 -2.05 -25.41 -11.45
C PRO A 223 -1.76 -26.77 -12.07
N GLU A 224 -2.71 -27.70 -11.93
CA GLU A 224 -2.60 -29.08 -12.40
C GLU A 224 -2.88 -29.23 -13.91
N PHE A 225 -3.31 -28.16 -14.60
CA PHE A 225 -3.58 -28.19 -16.04
C PHE A 225 -2.29 -28.00 -16.84
N GLU A 226 -2.11 -28.73 -17.95
CA GLU A 226 -0.88 -28.68 -18.75
C GLU A 226 -0.53 -27.27 -19.24
N GLY A 227 -1.55 -26.44 -19.55
CA GLY A 227 -1.37 -25.06 -20.00
C GLY A 227 -1.11 -24.04 -18.89
N TYR A 228 -1.14 -24.40 -17.60
CA TYR A 228 -1.07 -23.43 -16.50
C TYR A 228 0.24 -22.63 -16.48
N ASP A 229 1.39 -23.29 -16.65
CA ASP A 229 2.69 -22.61 -16.69
C ASP A 229 2.79 -21.62 -17.86
N ALA A 230 2.15 -21.94 -18.98
CA ALA A 230 2.04 -21.05 -20.12
C ALA A 230 1.20 -19.82 -19.78
N VAL A 231 0.01 -20.02 -19.19
CA VAL A 231 -0.84 -18.94 -18.70
C VAL A 231 -0.06 -18.04 -17.76
N GLN A 232 0.57 -18.60 -16.72
CA GLN A 232 1.33 -17.82 -15.75
C GLN A 232 2.39 -16.94 -16.43
N LYS A 233 3.15 -17.47 -17.39
CA LYS A 233 4.15 -16.69 -18.13
C LYS A 233 3.55 -15.55 -18.95
N LEU A 234 2.37 -15.76 -19.53
CA LEU A 234 1.70 -14.80 -20.40
C LEU A 234 0.93 -13.71 -19.61
N VAL A 235 0.34 -14.08 -18.47
CA VAL A 235 -0.48 -13.17 -17.66
C VAL A 235 0.32 -12.43 -16.60
N THR A 236 1.48 -12.96 -16.21
CA THR A 236 2.39 -12.27 -15.29
C THR A 236 2.78 -10.94 -15.93
N PRO A 237 2.58 -9.81 -15.23
CA PRO A 237 2.99 -8.51 -15.73
C PRO A 237 4.47 -8.57 -16.11
N PRO A 238 4.86 -8.08 -17.30
CA PRO A 238 6.26 -8.08 -17.69
C PRO A 238 7.05 -7.38 -16.60
N LYS A 239 8.16 -7.99 -16.15
CA LYS A 239 9.15 -7.32 -15.30
C LYS A 239 9.60 -6.08 -16.07
N ARG A 240 9.05 -4.93 -15.68
CA ARG A 240 9.24 -3.65 -16.39
C ARG A 240 10.72 -3.45 -16.68
N THR A 241 11.04 -3.13 -17.92
CA THR A 241 12.30 -2.43 -18.19
C THR A 241 12.10 -1.00 -17.68
N PRO A 242 12.81 -0.56 -16.64
CA PRO A 242 12.52 0.70 -15.98
C PRO A 242 12.87 1.85 -16.93
N LYS A 243 11.86 2.48 -17.55
CA LYS A 243 12.07 3.73 -18.29
C LYS A 243 11.21 4.88 -17.77
N GLU A 244 10.09 4.63 -17.09
CA GLU A 244 9.38 5.65 -16.32
C GLU A 244 9.29 5.27 -14.85
N ASN A 245 9.89 6.08 -13.98
CA ASN A 245 9.82 5.86 -12.53
C ASN A 245 8.36 5.95 -12.08
N VAL A 246 7.82 4.81 -11.64
CA VAL A 246 6.46 4.72 -11.07
C VAL A 246 6.47 5.27 -9.65
N TRP A 247 7.57 5.00 -8.94
CA TRP A 247 7.77 5.45 -7.58
C TRP A 247 8.64 6.68 -7.52
N PHE A 248 8.24 7.65 -6.71
CA PHE A 248 9.01 8.86 -6.44
C PHE A 248 9.41 8.87 -4.98
N ARG A 249 10.72 8.87 -4.72
CA ARG A 249 11.24 9.15 -3.38
C ARG A 249 11.08 10.64 -3.10
N CYS A 250 10.34 10.95 -2.05
CA CYS A 250 10.11 12.28 -1.55
C CYS A 250 10.71 12.41 -0.16
N GLU A 251 11.04 13.63 0.22
CA GLU A 251 11.65 13.92 1.52
C GLU A 251 10.87 15.07 2.17
N THR A 252 10.49 14.89 3.43
CA THR A 252 9.87 15.95 4.24
C THR A 252 10.91 16.99 4.67
N GLN A 253 10.46 18.12 5.21
CA GLN A 253 11.36 19.15 5.75
C GLN A 253 12.27 18.61 6.87
N ASP A 254 11.79 17.63 7.62
CA ASP A 254 12.53 16.96 8.71
C ASP A 254 13.44 15.82 8.22
N GLY A 255 13.58 15.67 6.89
CA GLY A 255 14.42 14.65 6.26
C GLY A 255 13.88 13.23 6.37
N ILE A 256 12.57 13.05 6.56
CA ILE A 256 11.92 11.73 6.52
C ILE A 256 11.59 11.40 5.07
N ASP A 257 12.09 10.26 4.61
CA ASP A 257 11.77 9.71 3.29
C ASP A 257 10.34 9.15 3.28
N TYR A 258 9.64 9.37 2.18
CA TYR A 258 8.37 8.71 1.85
C TYR A 258 8.29 8.46 0.35
N PHE A 259 7.47 7.52 -0.06
CA PHE A 259 7.43 7.04 -1.44
C PHE A 259 6.04 7.25 -2.01
N TYR A 260 5.97 7.97 -3.12
CA TYR A 260 4.72 8.21 -3.84
C TYR A 260 4.63 7.31 -5.06
N ASN A 261 3.52 6.59 -5.20
CA ASN A 261 3.19 5.83 -6.39
C ASN A 261 2.35 6.67 -7.34
N ARG A 262 2.90 7.00 -8.52
CA ARG A 262 2.18 7.79 -9.53
C ARG A 262 0.95 7.07 -10.09
N LEU A 263 0.99 5.74 -10.17
CA LEU A 263 -0.05 4.92 -10.78
C LEU A 263 -1.24 4.72 -9.85
N TYR A 264 -0.97 4.35 -8.59
CA TYR A 264 -2.02 4.14 -7.58
C TYR A 264 -2.42 5.42 -6.84
N GLN A 265 -1.71 6.53 -7.07
CA GLN A 265 -1.89 7.80 -6.36
C GLN A 265 -1.91 7.59 -4.85
N SER A 266 -0.95 6.81 -4.37
CA SER A 266 -0.86 6.39 -2.97
C SER A 266 0.53 6.67 -2.42
N ILE A 267 0.63 6.79 -1.10
CA ILE A 267 1.87 7.09 -0.40
C ILE A 267 2.18 5.96 0.58
N THR A 268 3.42 5.49 0.53
CA THR A 268 3.96 4.55 1.52
C THR A 268 5.13 5.19 2.24
N LEU A 269 5.27 4.85 3.52
CA LEU A 269 6.37 5.37 4.36
C LEU A 269 7.61 4.50 4.25
N ASP A 270 7.41 3.23 3.95
CA ASP A 270 8.49 2.27 3.78
C ASP A 270 8.79 2.09 2.31
N ARG A 271 10.06 1.75 2.03
CA ARG A 271 10.54 1.58 0.67
C ARG A 271 9.84 0.37 0.04
N PRO A 272 9.09 0.56 -1.07
CA PRO A 272 8.41 -0.55 -1.72
C PRO A 272 9.42 -1.48 -2.40
N GLU A 273 9.08 -2.76 -2.49
CA GLU A 273 9.95 -3.81 -3.04
C GLU A 273 10.27 -3.57 -4.53
N ASP A 274 9.33 -2.98 -5.26
CA ASP A 274 9.41 -2.62 -6.66
C ASP A 274 9.89 -1.16 -6.90
N PHE A 275 10.54 -0.54 -5.90
CA PHE A 275 11.02 0.84 -6.00
C PHE A 275 12.04 1.04 -7.14
N ASP A 276 11.61 1.75 -8.19
CA ASP A 276 12.37 2.06 -9.40
C ASP A 276 12.91 3.51 -9.44
N GLY A 277 12.36 4.40 -8.62
CA GLY A 277 12.67 5.83 -8.55
C GLY A 277 14.04 6.25 -8.02
N ALA A 278 14.99 5.32 -7.85
CA ALA A 278 16.28 5.61 -7.22
C ALA A 278 17.12 6.64 -7.98
N HIS A 279 16.90 6.75 -9.29
CA HIS A 279 17.65 7.62 -10.19
C HIS A 279 17.09 9.06 -10.26
N VAL A 280 15.88 9.31 -9.75
CA VAL A 280 15.26 10.63 -9.74
C VAL A 280 15.44 11.26 -8.37
N ALA A 281 16.29 12.27 -8.31
CA ALA A 281 16.42 13.08 -7.10
C ALA A 281 15.09 13.79 -6.79
N PRO A 282 14.71 13.97 -5.51
CA PRO A 282 13.47 14.67 -5.11
C PRO A 282 13.33 16.07 -5.74
N LYS A 283 14.46 16.74 -5.98
CA LYS A 283 14.53 18.06 -6.63
C LYS A 283 14.19 18.06 -8.12
N ASN A 284 14.22 16.90 -8.77
CA ASN A 284 13.97 16.72 -10.19
C ASN A 284 12.59 16.11 -10.49
N ILE A 285 11.73 15.95 -9.47
CA ILE A 285 10.35 15.49 -9.66
C ILE A 285 9.59 16.57 -10.46
N PRO A 286 8.92 16.22 -11.57
CA PRO A 286 8.09 17.14 -12.36
C PRO A 286 7.00 17.84 -11.52
N THR A 287 6.70 19.10 -11.82
CA THR A 287 5.77 19.94 -11.06
C THR A 287 4.38 19.32 -10.91
N VAL A 288 3.84 18.74 -11.99
CA VAL A 288 2.53 18.07 -11.99
C VAL A 288 2.47 16.91 -10.98
N ILE A 289 3.57 16.17 -10.85
CA ILE A 289 3.66 15.04 -9.91
C ILE A 289 3.76 15.56 -8.47
N ARG A 290 4.43 16.69 -8.25
CA ARG A 290 4.47 17.33 -6.92
C ARG A 290 3.10 17.78 -6.46
N GLU A 291 2.28 18.34 -7.35
CA GLU A 291 0.91 18.75 -7.04
C GLU A 291 0.07 17.54 -6.60
N LEU A 292 0.14 16.43 -7.35
CA LEU A 292 -0.54 15.18 -6.99
C LEU A 292 -0.06 14.59 -5.65
N ILE A 293 1.25 14.65 -5.38
CA ILE A 293 1.80 14.24 -4.08
C ILE A 293 1.20 15.08 -2.95
N VAL A 294 1.11 16.38 -3.13
CA VAL A 294 0.54 17.30 -2.14
C VAL A 294 -0.95 17.02 -1.93
N GLU A 295 -1.72 16.83 -3.00
CA GLU A 295 -3.14 16.46 -2.93
C GLU A 295 -3.35 15.14 -2.19
N THR A 296 -2.55 14.11 -2.52
CA THR A 296 -2.60 12.79 -1.89
C THR A 296 -2.24 12.86 -0.40
N LEU A 297 -1.20 13.63 -0.05
CA LEU A 297 -0.85 13.88 1.36
C LEU A 297 -1.98 14.61 2.09
N GLN A 298 -2.59 15.62 1.47
CA GLN A 298 -3.68 16.37 2.10
C GLN A 298 -4.91 15.52 2.35
N ALA A 299 -5.26 14.63 1.39
CA ALA A 299 -6.37 13.70 1.51
C ALA A 299 -6.14 12.64 2.60
N ASN A 300 -4.88 12.24 2.84
CA ASN A 300 -4.56 11.13 3.73
C ASN A 300 -4.04 11.60 5.12
N VAL A 301 -4.98 11.86 6.03
CA VAL A 301 -4.70 12.40 7.37
C VAL A 301 -3.85 11.46 8.23
N SER A 302 -4.03 10.14 8.12
CA SER A 302 -3.27 9.16 8.91
C SER A 302 -1.79 9.15 8.53
N VAL A 303 -1.48 9.13 7.22
CA VAL A 303 -0.11 9.18 6.72
C VAL A 303 0.60 10.47 7.15
N ARG A 304 -0.10 11.61 7.15
CA ARG A 304 0.45 12.88 7.64
C ARG A 304 0.83 12.84 9.13
N LEU A 305 -0.06 12.33 9.97
CA LEU A 305 0.21 12.21 11.41
C LEU A 305 1.39 11.29 11.69
N GLU A 306 1.52 10.20 10.94
CA GLU A 306 2.63 9.27 11.08
C GLU A 306 3.96 9.89 10.60
N LEU A 307 3.95 10.66 9.50
CA LEU A 307 5.12 11.43 9.06
C LEU A 307 5.58 12.44 10.11
N GLU A 308 4.64 13.19 10.72
CA GLU A 308 4.95 14.11 11.82
C GLU A 308 5.53 13.37 13.04
N GLN A 309 5.03 12.18 13.34
CA GLN A 309 5.52 11.35 14.44
C GLN A 309 6.95 10.87 14.16
N ARG A 310 7.23 10.36 12.95
CA ARG A 310 8.58 9.93 12.53
C ARG A 310 9.55 11.13 12.50
N GLY A 311 9.09 12.30 12.06
CA GLY A 311 9.85 13.56 12.10
C GLY A 311 10.25 13.95 13.53
N LYS A 312 9.29 13.99 14.45
CA LYS A 312 9.55 14.26 15.88
C LYS A 312 10.51 13.26 16.50
N GLN A 313 10.39 11.97 16.16
CA GLN A 313 11.30 10.93 16.63
C GLN A 313 12.73 11.13 16.09
N LYS A 314 12.88 11.47 14.81
CA LYS A 314 14.20 11.73 14.21
C LYS A 314 14.85 12.99 14.79
N ILE A 315 14.09 14.07 14.98
CA ILE A 315 14.58 15.28 15.68
C ILE A 315 14.99 14.92 17.10
N HIS A 316 14.18 14.14 17.82
CA HIS A 316 14.49 13.70 19.17
C HIS A 316 15.77 12.86 19.24
N ALA A 317 15.92 11.88 18.33
CA ALA A 317 17.11 11.05 18.23
C ALA A 317 18.35 11.90 17.91
N HIS A 318 18.25 12.85 16.98
CA HIS A 318 19.36 13.73 16.65
C HIS A 318 19.76 14.65 17.83
N LEU A 319 18.78 15.16 18.60
CA LEU A 319 19.05 15.91 19.82
C LEU A 319 19.71 15.06 20.91
N LEU A 320 19.35 13.77 21.01
CA LEU A 320 19.97 12.81 21.91
C LEU A 320 21.40 12.42 21.47
N GLU A 321 21.68 12.33 20.18
CA GLU A 321 23.04 12.11 19.66
C GLU A 321 23.96 13.30 19.90
N GLN A 322 23.41 14.52 19.90
CA GLN A 322 24.13 15.74 20.25
C GLN A 322 24.22 16.00 21.76
N ASP A 323 23.73 15.08 22.60
CA ASP A 323 23.89 15.24 24.03
C ASP A 323 25.36 15.09 24.45
N GLU A 324 25.83 16.08 25.20
CA GLU A 324 27.10 16.02 25.90
C GLU A 324 26.83 15.45 27.29
N TRP A 325 27.29 14.22 27.49
CA TRP A 325 27.16 13.50 28.75
C TRP A 325 28.47 13.54 29.52
N VAL A 326 28.38 13.94 30.79
CA VAL A 326 29.51 13.91 31.71
C VAL A 326 29.34 12.73 32.66
N GLU A 327 30.31 11.81 32.64
CA GLU A 327 30.43 10.80 33.68
C GLU A 327 30.77 11.51 34.98
N CYS A 328 30.01 11.25 36.04
CA CYS A 328 30.19 11.79 37.37
C CYS A 328 30.44 10.64 38.36
N PHE A 329 31.17 10.92 39.45
CA PHE A 329 31.48 9.92 40.47
C PHE A 329 31.01 10.37 41.85
N ASP A 330 29.98 9.71 42.37
CA ASP A 330 29.53 9.96 43.73
C ASP A 330 30.45 9.27 44.74
N ARG A 331 31.10 10.07 45.59
CA ARG A 331 31.99 9.58 46.64
C ARG A 331 31.26 8.94 47.81
N GLN A 332 29.98 9.24 48.05
CA GLN A 332 29.23 8.68 49.17
C GLN A 332 28.77 7.26 48.88
N THR A 333 28.19 7.04 47.71
CA THR A 333 27.70 5.73 47.27
C THR A 333 28.75 4.91 46.51
N GLN A 334 29.88 5.52 46.12
CA GLN A 334 30.92 4.92 45.27
C GLN A 334 30.39 4.48 43.89
N THR A 335 29.31 5.10 43.41
CA THR A 335 28.69 4.78 42.13
C THR A 335 28.91 5.88 41.10
N LYS A 336 29.04 5.46 39.84
CA LYS A 336 29.06 6.35 38.69
C LYS A 336 27.63 6.72 38.29
N TYR A 337 27.45 7.94 37.81
CA TYR A 337 26.20 8.39 37.19
C TYR A 337 26.51 9.33 36.04
N TYR A 338 25.59 9.47 35.10
CA TYR A 338 25.77 10.24 33.87
C TYR A 338 24.81 11.42 33.87
N TYR A 339 25.32 12.61 33.58
CA TYR A 339 24.54 13.84 33.54
C TYR A 339 24.62 14.49 32.17
N SER A 340 23.47 14.78 31.56
CA SER A 340 23.39 15.55 30.30
C SER A 340 23.41 17.04 30.63
N ILE A 341 24.40 17.75 30.11
CA ILE A 341 24.54 19.20 30.30
C ILE A 341 23.42 19.95 29.58
N ARG A 342 23.02 19.49 28.39
CA ARG A 342 22.06 20.21 27.54
C ARG A 342 20.62 20.03 27.99
N HIS A 343 20.25 18.83 28.46
CA HIS A 343 18.87 18.49 28.78
C HIS A 343 18.60 18.25 30.27
N TYR A 344 19.60 18.47 31.14
CA TYR A 344 19.47 18.37 32.60
C TYR A 344 18.94 17.01 33.10
N LYS A 345 19.26 15.93 32.38
CA LYS A 345 18.85 14.57 32.72
C LYS A 345 19.96 13.83 33.46
N MET A 346 19.58 12.92 34.36
CA MET A 346 20.48 12.02 35.07
C MET A 346 20.17 10.56 34.71
N SER A 347 21.20 9.75 34.52
CA SER A 347 21.10 8.30 34.32
C SER A 347 22.06 7.55 35.24
N SER A 348 21.62 6.42 35.77
CA SER A 348 22.46 5.49 36.56
C SER A 348 23.30 4.56 35.69
N THR A 349 22.93 4.42 34.41
CA THR A 349 23.63 3.59 33.42
C THR A 349 24.20 4.47 32.31
N PRO A 350 25.29 4.05 31.64
CA PRO A 350 25.85 4.79 30.51
C PRO A 350 24.77 4.95 29.42
N PRO A 351 24.51 6.19 28.97
CA PRO A 351 23.66 6.46 27.81
C PRO A 351 24.13 5.71 26.57
N GLU A 352 23.21 5.31 25.70
CA GLU A 352 23.54 4.57 24.46
C GLU A 352 24.12 5.48 23.35
N HIS A 353 23.85 6.80 23.43
CA HIS A 353 24.24 7.80 22.43
C HIS A 353 24.81 9.06 23.10
N GLY A 354 25.62 9.82 22.36
CA GLY A 354 26.18 11.12 22.78
C GLY A 354 27.70 11.16 22.91
N VAL A 355 28.24 12.36 23.14
CA VAL A 355 29.68 12.56 23.39
C VAL A 355 29.95 12.39 24.88
N PHE A 356 30.86 11.48 25.21
CA PHE A 356 31.22 11.17 26.59
C PHE A 356 32.47 11.92 27.03
N GLU A 357 32.34 12.70 28.09
CA GLU A 357 33.47 13.27 28.80
C GLU A 357 33.61 12.58 30.17
N SER A 358 34.78 12.01 30.46
CA SER A 358 35.03 11.37 31.76
C SER A 358 35.13 12.40 32.88
N TYR A 359 34.73 12.05 34.10
CA TYR A 359 34.90 12.89 35.30
C TYR A 359 36.35 13.36 35.54
N ARG A 360 37.34 12.65 34.97
CA ARG A 360 38.76 12.99 35.09
C ARG A 360 39.18 14.14 34.17
N GLU A 361 38.51 14.25 33.04
CA GLU A 361 38.85 15.18 31.95
C GLU A 361 37.91 16.37 31.92
N SER A 362 36.69 16.23 32.47
CA SER A 362 35.68 17.28 32.47
C SER A 362 36.02 18.48 33.34
N PHE A 363 36.22 19.63 32.68
CA PHE A 363 36.48 20.91 33.34
C PHE A 363 35.28 21.38 34.18
N ALA A 364 34.06 21.13 33.69
CA ALA A 364 32.83 21.46 34.40
C ALA A 364 32.72 20.67 35.71
N TYR A 365 33.00 19.36 35.68
CA TYR A 365 33.00 18.52 36.87
C TYR A 365 34.06 18.96 37.89
N ALA A 366 35.27 19.27 37.43
CA ALA A 366 36.33 19.80 38.28
C ALA A 366 35.95 21.13 38.94
N ALA A 367 35.25 22.03 38.23
CA ALA A 367 34.77 23.29 38.77
C ALA A 367 33.71 23.09 39.87
N VAL A 368 32.76 22.17 39.68
CA VAL A 368 31.75 21.84 40.70
C VAL A 368 32.41 21.29 41.96
N LEU A 369 33.37 20.36 41.83
CA LEU A 369 34.11 19.83 42.99
C LEU A 369 34.88 20.92 43.73
N ARG A 370 35.50 21.87 43.01
CA ARG A 370 36.17 23.03 43.60
C ARG A 370 35.21 23.92 44.38
N LEU A 371 34.03 24.22 43.83
CA LEU A 371 32.98 25.01 44.51
C LEU A 371 32.46 24.30 45.76
N GLN A 372 32.18 23.01 45.69
CA GLN A 372 31.74 22.22 46.85
C GLN A 372 32.83 22.19 47.94
N ALA A 373 34.10 22.04 47.57
CA ALA A 373 35.22 22.10 48.51
C ALA A 373 35.34 23.48 49.15
N ALA A 374 35.22 24.57 48.37
CA ALA A 374 35.24 25.93 48.88
C ALA A 374 34.09 26.21 49.86
N TYR A 375 32.88 25.74 49.55
CA TYR A 375 31.72 25.88 50.42
C TYR A 375 31.89 25.10 51.74
N ARG A 376 32.36 23.84 51.67
CA ARG A 376 32.67 23.02 52.85
C ARG A 376 33.73 23.68 53.73
N ARG A 377 34.78 24.24 53.12
CA ARG A 377 35.82 25.01 53.83
C ARG A 377 35.22 26.22 54.55
N ARG A 378 34.45 27.07 53.85
CA ARG A 378 33.77 28.23 54.47
C ARG A 378 32.89 27.83 55.66
N ARG A 379 32.11 26.75 55.53
CA ARG A 379 31.24 26.25 56.60
C ARG A 379 32.05 25.73 57.80
N LEU A 380 33.20 25.11 57.56
CA LEU A 380 34.12 24.69 58.62
C LEU A 380 34.78 25.89 59.31
N ASP A 381 35.22 26.89 58.54
CA ASP A 381 35.81 28.13 59.07
C ASP A 381 34.81 28.88 59.95
N GLN A 382 33.53 28.99 59.53
CA GLN A 382 32.47 29.54 60.37
C GLN A 382 32.26 28.73 61.65
N LYS A 383 32.19 27.39 61.57
CA LYS A 383 32.06 26.54 62.77
C LYS A 383 33.25 26.68 63.72
N THR A 384 34.46 26.79 63.21
CA THR A 384 35.67 26.95 64.02
C THR A 384 35.77 28.35 64.63
N GLN A 385 35.40 29.40 63.90
CA GLN A 385 35.28 30.76 64.44
C GLN A 385 34.23 30.82 65.55
N VAL A 386 33.05 30.24 65.36
CA VAL A 386 32.02 30.13 66.40
C VAL A 386 32.55 29.37 67.63
N ARG A 387 33.29 28.27 67.43
CA ARG A 387 33.92 27.53 68.54
C ARG A 387 35.01 28.35 69.24
N LYS A 388 35.85 29.08 68.51
CA LYS A 388 36.88 29.97 69.08
C LYS A 388 36.25 31.12 69.86
N ALA A 389 35.20 31.75 69.34
CA ALA A 389 34.43 32.77 70.05
C ALA A 389 33.79 32.22 71.34
N LYS A 390 33.21 31.01 71.29
CA LYS A 390 32.73 30.29 72.48
C LYS A 390 33.86 29.97 73.47
N ARG A 391 35.06 29.65 72.99
CA ARG A 391 36.23 29.38 73.85
C ARG A 391 36.82 30.64 74.47
N GLY A 392 36.73 31.78 73.80
CA GLY A 392 37.12 33.10 74.33
C GLY A 392 36.14 33.68 75.36
N THR A 393 34.91 33.15 75.42
CA THR A 393 33.89 33.50 76.44
C THR A 393 33.83 32.51 77.59
N LEU A 394 34.59 31.40 77.53
CA LEU A 394 34.77 30.51 78.67
C LEU A 394 35.85 31.08 79.61
N PRO A 395 35.66 31.02 80.94
CA PRO A 395 36.66 31.52 81.89
C PRO A 395 38.00 30.81 81.67
N SER A 396 39.05 31.58 81.39
CA SER A 396 40.41 31.06 81.40
C SER A 396 40.79 30.74 82.84
N PHE A 397 40.98 29.45 83.16
CA PHE A 397 41.48 29.01 84.47
C PHE A 397 42.90 29.55 84.79
N ALA A 398 43.59 30.21 83.85
CA ALA A 398 44.84 30.91 84.11
C ALA A 398 44.66 32.21 84.93
N ALA A 399 43.43 32.75 85.04
CA ALA A 399 43.15 33.94 85.85
C ALA A 399 43.03 33.67 87.36
N PHE A 400 43.03 32.40 87.80
CA PHE A 400 42.88 32.03 89.22
C PHE A 400 44.21 32.01 90.01
N ALA A 401 45.36 32.18 89.38
CA ALA A 401 46.66 32.14 90.08
C ALA A 401 47.14 33.50 90.64
N GLY A 402 46.37 34.59 90.44
CA GLY A 402 46.90 35.96 90.58
C GLY A 402 46.27 36.86 91.65
N LYS A 403 45.38 36.39 92.54
CA LYS A 403 44.85 37.21 93.63
C LYS A 403 44.55 36.38 94.88
N GLY A 404 45.56 36.26 95.73
CA GLY A 404 45.43 35.61 97.02
C GLY A 404 46.65 35.78 97.93
N ARG A 405 47.21 37.00 98.05
CA ARG A 405 48.04 37.36 99.22
C ARG A 405 48.30 38.87 99.37
N THR A 406 47.33 39.55 99.98
CA THR A 406 47.45 40.75 100.83
C THR A 406 46.20 40.72 101.72
N LYS A 407 46.18 40.80 103.05
CA LYS A 407 47.14 41.10 104.13
C LYS A 407 46.60 40.38 105.39
N ALA A 408 47.50 39.86 106.22
CA ALA A 408 47.50 40.00 107.67
C ALA A 408 48.96 40.11 108.08
#